data_AF-A0A2H0LE31-F1
#
_entry.id   AF-A0A2H0LE31-F1
#
_cell.length_a   1.000
_cell.length_b   1.000
_cell.length_c   1.000
_cell.angle_alpha   90.00
_cell.angle_beta   90.00
_cell.angle_gamma   90.00
#
_symmetry.space_group_name_H-M   'P 1'
#
loop_
_entity.id
_entity.type
_entity.pdbx_description
1 polymer ?
#
loop_
_entity_poly.entity_id
_entity_poly.type
_entity_poly.pdbx_seq_one_letter_code
_entity_poly.pdbx_strand_id
1 'polypeptide(L)' 'MDDPPIFLERVYYNRGAFGRAGQPFHVPEGELFFMGDNSGSSKDSRYFGSVSERHVVGRTFLIMWPLKRIRYFR' A
#
# COMPACT_ATOMS: atom_id res chain seq x y z
N MET A 1 -17.45 9.51 -0.20
CA MET A 1 -16.33 8.61 -0.54
C MET A 1 -16.17 7.75 0.69
N ASP A 2 -16.70 6.53 0.64
CA ASP A 2 -16.64 5.62 1.78
C ASP A 2 -15.25 4.99 1.76
N ASP A 3 -14.39 5.45 2.67
CA ASP A 3 -13.05 4.89 2.77
C ASP A 3 -13.14 3.39 3.07
N PRO A 4 -12.33 2.56 2.38
CA PRO A 4 -12.27 1.13 2.68
C PRO A 4 -12.04 0.90 4.19
N PRO A 5 -12.68 -0.13 4.80
CA PRO A 5 -12.62 -0.38 6.24
C PRO A 5 -11.18 -0.42 6.80
N ILE A 6 -10.21 -0.86 6.01
CA ILE A 6 -8.81 -0.94 6.41
C ILE A 6 -8.21 0.41 6.83
N PHE A 7 -8.65 1.53 6.25
CA PHE A 7 -8.18 2.87 6.59
C PHE A 7 -8.87 3.43 7.84
N LEU A 8 -10.01 2.84 8.23
CA LEU A 8 -10.72 3.18 9.46
C LEU A 8 -10.19 2.36 10.66
N GLU A 9 -9.76 1.13 10.41
CA GLU A 9 -9.24 0.23 11.44
C GLU A 9 -7.75 0.44 11.76
N ARG A 10 -6.97 0.99 10.82
CA ARG A 10 -5.51 1.14 10.96
C ARG A 10 -5.07 2.58 10.77
N VAL A 11 -4.29 3.08 11.72
CA VAL A 11 -3.62 4.37 11.60
C VAL A 11 -2.51 4.28 10.56
N TYR A 12 -2.62 5.08 9.50
CA TYR A 12 -1.58 5.26 8.50
C TYR A 12 -0.83 6.58 8.71
N TYR A 13 0.51 6.53 8.73
CA TYR A 13 1.34 7.73 8.86
C TYR A 13 1.51 8.42 7.51
N ASN A 14 0.73 9.47 7.27
CA ASN A 14 0.82 10.29 6.06
C ASN A 14 2.08 11.19 6.11
N ARG A 15 3.10 10.83 5.33
CA ARG A 15 4.42 11.49 5.27
C ARG A 15 4.98 11.42 3.84
N GLY A 16 6.05 12.14 3.55
CA GLY A 16 6.67 12.16 2.21
C GLY A 16 6.01 13.15 1.26
N ALA A 17 6.61 13.40 0.10
CA ALA A 17 6.18 14.45 -0.82
C ALA A 17 4.82 14.16 -1.48
N PHE A 18 4.46 12.88 -1.61
CA PHE A 18 3.27 12.42 -2.33
C PHE A 18 2.19 11.83 -1.41
N GLY A 19 2.40 11.91 -0.09
CA GLY A 19 1.48 11.36 0.93
C GLY A 19 1.22 12.32 2.08
N ARG A 20 1.25 13.64 1.84
CA ARG A 20 1.04 14.65 2.89
C ARG A 20 -0.43 14.71 3.29
N ALA A 21 -0.69 14.78 4.59
CA ALA A 21 -2.05 14.92 5.10
C ALA A 21 -2.73 16.18 4.53
N GLY A 22 -3.98 16.03 4.08
CA GLY A 22 -4.75 17.12 3.46
C GLY A 22 -4.34 17.46 2.03
N GLN A 23 -3.38 16.75 1.44
CA GLN A 23 -2.98 16.92 0.03
C GLN A 23 -3.24 15.62 -0.74
N PRO A 24 -4.38 15.52 -1.44
CA PRO A 24 -4.68 14.33 -2.23
C PRO A 24 -3.66 14.19 -3.37
N PHE A 25 -3.22 12.97 -3.61
CA PHE A 25 -2.41 12.61 -4.77
C PHE A 25 -3.30 11.91 -5.79
N HIS A 26 -3.35 12.45 -7.02
CA HIS A 26 -4.06 11.82 -8.13
C HIS A 26 -3.14 10.81 -8.80
N VAL A 27 -3.51 9.53 -8.72
CA VAL A 27 -2.78 8.45 -9.38
C VAL A 27 -3.06 8.49 -10.89
N PRO A 28 -2.04 8.60 -11.75
CA PRO A 28 -2.23 8.55 -13.19
C PRO A 28 -2.82 7.21 -13.66
N GLU A 29 -3.42 7.22 -14.85
CA GLU A 29 -3.90 6.00 -15.50
C GLU A 29 -2.73 5.02 -15.76
N GLY A 30 -2.95 3.72 -15.50
CA GLY A 30 -1.94 2.68 -15.66
C GLY A 30 -0.83 2.68 -14.59
N GLU A 31 -1.02 3.45 -13.51
CA GLU A 31 -0.14 3.46 -12.35
C GLU A 31 -0.85 3.05 -11.06
N LEU A 32 -0.06 2.64 -10.08
CA LEU A 32 -0.50 2.21 -8.77
C LEU A 32 0.21 3.01 -7.69
N PHE A 33 -0.50 3.29 -6.61
CA PHE A 33 0.04 3.92 -5.41
C PHE A 33 0.12 2.88 -4.29
N PHE A 34 1.34 2.51 -3.90
CA PHE A 34 1.58 1.45 -2.92
C PHE A 34 1.75 2.03 -1.52
N MET A 35 1.10 1.39 -0.55
CA MET A 35 1.19 1.73 0.86
C MET A 35 1.50 0.47 1.66
N GLY A 36 2.60 0.50 2.41
CA GLY A 36 3.02 -0.60 3.26
C GLY A 36 2.33 -0.55 4.63
N ASP A 37 1.88 -1.72 5.10
CA ASP A 37 1.20 -1.89 6.39
C ASP A 37 1.99 -1.34 7.60
N ASN A 38 3.32 -1.49 7.60
CA ASN A 38 4.19 -0.84 8.59
C ASN A 38 4.47 0.61 8.20
N SER A 39 3.40 1.40 8.20
CA SER A 39 3.33 2.68 7.50
C SER A 39 4.33 3.73 8.01
N GLY A 40 4.77 3.64 9.26
CA GLY A 40 5.76 4.54 9.88
C GLY A 40 7.21 4.29 9.44
N SER A 41 7.50 3.08 8.97
CA SER A 41 8.85 2.65 8.56
C SER A 41 8.95 2.29 7.07
N SER A 42 7.82 2.26 6.36
CA SER A 42 7.79 1.97 4.93
C SER A 42 8.27 3.16 4.10
N LYS A 43 9.22 2.92 3.19
CA LYS A 43 9.56 3.83 2.10
C LYS A 43 8.82 3.37 0.85
N ASP A 44 7.61 3.86 0.66
CA ASP A 44 6.72 3.48 -0.44
C ASP A 44 6.30 4.71 -1.28
N SER A 45 5.19 4.60 -2.04
CA SER A 45 4.74 5.63 -2.99
C SER A 45 4.53 7.00 -2.36
N ARG A 46 4.31 7.07 -1.06
CA ARG A 46 4.26 8.34 -0.31
C ARG A 46 5.56 9.15 -0.42
N TYR A 47 6.70 8.49 -0.65
CA TYR A 47 8.02 9.12 -0.82
C TYR A 47 8.46 9.23 -2.28
N PHE A 48 8.22 8.21 -3.11
CA PHE A 48 8.75 8.15 -4.48
C PHE A 48 7.70 8.29 -5.59
N GLY A 49 6.42 8.43 -5.25
CA GLY A 49 5.32 8.55 -6.21
C GLY A 49 4.73 7.21 -6.63
N SER A 50 3.82 7.25 -7.60
CA SER A 50 3.17 6.07 -8.17
C SER A 50 4.13 5.27 -9.06
N VAL A 51 3.76 4.02 -9.32
CA VAL A 51 4.55 3.07 -10.10
C VAL A 51 3.68 2.46 -11.19
N SER A 52 4.19 2.40 -12.42
CA SER A 52 3.47 1.75 -13.53
C SER A 52 3.09 0.31 -13.22
N GLU A 53 1.83 -0.05 -13.50
CA GLU A 53 1.27 -1.38 -13.28
C GLU A 53 2.06 -2.48 -14.01
N ARG A 54 2.71 -2.16 -15.13
CA ARG A 54 3.56 -3.09 -15.89
C ARG A 54 4.72 -3.70 -15.07
N HIS A 55 5.12 -3.04 -13.98
CA HIS A 55 6.18 -3.55 -13.10
C HIS A 55 5.66 -4.53 -12.04
N VAL A 56 4.34 -4.74 -11.97
CA VAL A 56 3.72 -5.68 -11.04
C VAL A 56 3.85 -7.10 -11.58
N VAL A 57 4.55 -7.95 -10.84
CA VAL A 57 4.72 -9.37 -11.19
C VAL A 57 3.49 -10.20 -10.81
N GLY A 58 2.83 -9.87 -9.69
CA GLY A 58 1.67 -10.61 -9.21
C GLY A 58 1.15 -10.16 -7.85
N ARG A 59 0.18 -10.90 -7.32
CA ARG A 59 -0.45 -10.64 -6.01
C ARG A 59 -0.02 -11.70 -5.00
N THR A 60 0.14 -11.29 -3.74
CA THR A 60 0.43 -12.22 -2.65
C THR A 60 -0.77 -13.12 -2.39
N PHE A 61 -0.59 -14.44 -2.52
CA PHE A 61 -1.66 -15.43 -2.31
C PHE A 61 -1.37 -16.43 -1.19
N LEU A 62 -0.12 -16.53 -0.72
CA LEU A 62 0.30 -17.50 0.29
C LEU A 62 1.38 -16.92 1.21
N ILE A 63 1.18 -17.05 2.52
CA ILE A 63 2.27 -17.06 3.50
C ILE A 63 2.70 -18.52 3.67
N MET A 64 3.92 -18.84 3.27
CA MET A 64 4.44 -20.22 3.31
C MET A 64 5.23 -20.54 4.59
N TRP A 65 5.79 -19.53 5.26
CA TRP A 65 6.68 -19.72 6.41
C TRP A 65 6.39 -18.72 7.55
N PRO A 66 6.56 -19.12 8.84
CA PRO A 66 6.88 -20.47 9.34
C PRO A 66 5.74 -21.47 9.14
N LEU A 67 6.04 -22.78 9.12
CA LEU A 67 5.05 -23.84 8.80
C LEU A 67 3.76 -23.77 9.65
N LYS A 68 3.88 -23.38 10.93
CA LYS A 68 2.72 -23.19 11.83
C LYS A 68 1.87 -21.95 11.51
N ARG A 69 2.30 -21.11 10.56
CA ARG A 69 1.63 -19.87 10.13
C ARG A 69 1.31 -19.87 8.64
N ILE A 70 1.23 -21.05 8.02
CA ILE A 70 0.79 -21.15 6.63
C ILE A 70 -0.62 -20.58 6.52
N ARG A 71 -0.79 -19.61 5.61
CA ARG A 71 -2.07 -18.93 5.38
C ARG A 71 -2.22 -18.61 3.90
N TYR A 72 -3.35 -19.01 3.32
CA TYR A 72 -3.77 -18.57 1.99
C TYR A 72 -4.60 -17.28 2.12
N PHE A 73 -4.41 -16.35 1.19
CA PHE A 73 -5.26 -15.17 1.08
C PHE A 73 -6.39 -15.47 0.09
N ARG A 74 -7.64 -15.38 0.56
CA ARG A 74 -8.83 -15.54 -0.27
C ARG A 74 -9.14 -14.25 -1.02
#